data_AF-A0A2R5LMU8-F1
#
_entry.id   AF-A0A2R5LMU8-F1
#
_cell.length_a   1.000
_cell.length_b   1.000
_cell.length_c   1.000
_cell.angle_alpha   90.00
_cell.angle_beta   90.00
_cell.angle_gamma   90.00
#
_symmetry.space_group_name_H-M   'P 1'
#
loop_
_entity.id
_entity.type
_entity.pdbx_description
1 polymer ?
#
loop_
_entity_poly.entity_id
_entity_poly.type
_entity_poly.pdbx_seq_one_letter_code
_entity_poly.pdbx_strand_id
1 'polypeptide(L)'
;AVIVGYRTKKVLFLGVRNKFCTLCASSKAGSSPKKHLCFKNWDSSSTSMEKDIVVEGFRRSIELHGVKYLQLIADGDSSTYKSILEAAPYQHQVVQKVECRNHLLRNYVSRLRDVALAKRTTPIPPSLKKLLLDNAVRLRVGVARAIHYRKEQAEFSKQDQIRNLVADIRNGPLHVFGDHAKCAGYFCSGPKEGEVNHVPELRKCGLFNEILVAMSRLANNGSSLILDVNNNAAEHFNSLVAKFSGGKRINFSQRGSFGMRASGAVVSFNSKQYHRALHKAVYNTSPGKYAKIMLKRKAAVRAACIRHRSSGAARCKRSLEGAPCKRASSDNHYGSIVDAPDMNHDDYVEAAAAYKDSLVLSQPDAEQLEADTRGQEGRTLWMQERRKRLTASNFGKVCKMRDATSSASTVRSLLYGHFDTEALRYGRDTEPIAIAKLQDELGVTVSPCGLVVDQEFAYLAATPDGLVGDDTVVEVKCPYSARPLTPVEGVRAKKITFCTIDNSGNISLKENHDYHYQVQGQLHITRRQFCLFVVYSGEEIFVQKIERNDGFWSKMIGHLQLFYSHSLLPELVDPRQSRGLQLRDNKKSDHQVASLCDAAKTTSNQGDSSRKRRKTGKDNSPAAVL
;
A
#
# COMPACT_ATOMS: atom_id res chain seq x y z
N ALA A 1 -5.85 18.37 -13.36
CA ALA A 1 -6.40 17.24 -12.59
C ALA A 1 -7.50 17.76 -11.67
N VAL A 2 -8.34 16.87 -11.13
CA VAL A 2 -9.52 17.24 -10.35
C VAL A 2 -9.65 16.32 -9.13
N ILE A 3 -10.10 16.86 -8.01
CA ILE A 3 -10.57 16.09 -6.86
C ILE A 3 -12.09 16.20 -6.81
N VAL A 4 -12.78 15.07 -6.81
CA VAL A 4 -14.25 15.00 -6.78
C VAL A 4 -14.69 14.26 -5.52
N GLY A 5 -15.59 14.87 -4.76
CA GLY A 5 -16.15 14.25 -3.55
C GLY A 5 -16.98 13.03 -3.90
N TYR A 6 -16.68 11.88 -3.30
CA TYR A 6 -17.40 10.63 -3.59
C TYR A 6 -18.87 10.70 -3.21
N ARG A 7 -19.22 11.26 -2.05
CA ARG A 7 -20.63 11.37 -1.60
C ARG A 7 -21.36 12.51 -2.31
N THR A 8 -20.75 13.69 -2.36
CA THR A 8 -21.37 14.90 -2.93
C THR A 8 -21.45 14.86 -4.45
N LYS A 9 -20.59 14.07 -5.11
CA LYS A 9 -20.37 14.08 -6.56
C LYS A 9 -20.06 15.48 -7.09
N LYS A 10 -19.47 16.35 -6.27
CA LYS A 10 -19.04 17.70 -6.62
C LYS A 10 -17.52 17.77 -6.72
N VAL A 11 -17.03 18.59 -7.64
CA VAL A 11 -15.61 18.97 -7.69
C VAL A 11 -15.27 19.75 -6.42
N LEU A 12 -14.29 19.25 -5.68
CA LEU A 12 -13.75 19.85 -4.45
C LEU A 12 -12.48 20.67 -4.74
N PHE A 13 -11.70 20.26 -5.73
CA PHE A 13 -10.48 20.94 -6.14
C PHE A 13 -10.24 20.80 -7.64
N LEU A 14 -9.80 21.88 -8.29
CA LEU A 14 -9.35 21.89 -9.67
C LEU A 14 -8.00 22.61 -9.72
N GLY A 15 -6.97 21.92 -10.20
CA GLY A 15 -5.70 22.55 -10.53
C GLY A 15 -5.39 22.43 -12.02
N VAL A 16 -4.74 23.47 -12.54
CA VAL A 16 -4.31 23.58 -13.94
C VAL A 16 -2.83 23.93 -13.97
N ARG A 17 -2.04 23.09 -14.65
CA ARG A 17 -0.62 23.31 -14.91
C ARG A 17 -0.40 23.49 -16.40
N ASN A 18 0.39 24.49 -16.78
CA ASN A 18 0.66 24.90 -18.14
C ASN A 18 2.17 25.08 -18.33
N LYS A 19 2.75 24.34 -19.29
CA LYS A 19 4.17 24.46 -19.68
C LYS A 19 4.46 25.52 -20.72
N PHE A 20 3.42 26.02 -21.36
CA PHE A 20 3.54 26.83 -22.55
C PHE A 20 2.80 28.15 -22.37
N CYS A 21 3.48 29.23 -22.71
CA CYS A 21 2.88 30.53 -22.92
C CYS A 21 3.33 31.05 -24.28
N THR A 22 2.38 31.33 -25.18
CA THR A 22 2.69 31.79 -26.54
C THR A 22 3.52 33.08 -26.52
N LEU A 23 3.21 34.02 -25.63
CA LEU A 23 3.91 35.30 -25.54
C LEU A 23 5.36 35.15 -25.04
N CYS A 24 5.61 34.20 -24.13
CA CYS A 24 6.97 33.81 -23.74
C CYS A 24 7.71 33.05 -24.85
N ALA A 25 7.01 32.24 -25.65
CA ALA A 25 7.65 31.48 -26.72
C ALA A 25 7.95 32.35 -27.96
N SER A 26 7.19 33.43 -28.16
CA SER A 26 7.36 34.36 -29.27
C SER A 26 8.46 35.41 -29.05
N SER A 27 9.06 35.51 -27.86
CA SER A 27 10.23 36.35 -27.65
C SER A 27 11.47 35.72 -28.29
N LYS A 28 12.30 36.52 -28.97
CA LYS A 28 13.58 36.07 -29.53
C LYS A 28 14.46 35.50 -28.41
N ALA A 29 15.23 34.45 -28.71
CA ALA A 29 16.17 33.86 -27.76
C ALA A 29 17.11 34.94 -27.22
N GLY A 30 17.12 35.14 -25.89
CA GLY A 30 17.93 36.17 -25.22
C GLY A 30 17.22 37.52 -24.97
N SER A 31 15.97 37.72 -25.41
CA SER A 31 15.18 38.92 -25.12
C SER A 31 14.09 38.64 -24.08
N SER A 32 13.92 39.51 -23.08
CA SER A 32 12.79 39.40 -22.15
C SER A 32 11.46 39.58 -22.89
N PRO A 33 10.45 38.72 -22.68
CA PRO A 33 9.16 38.86 -23.33
C PRO A 33 8.47 40.18 -22.93
N LYS A 34 7.64 40.74 -23.83
CA LYS A 34 6.81 41.92 -23.53
C LYS A 34 6.02 41.66 -22.24
N LYS A 35 5.84 42.69 -21.39
CA LYS A 35 5.07 42.58 -20.15
C LYS A 35 3.68 42.02 -20.44
N HIS A 36 3.37 40.85 -19.88
CA HIS A 36 2.09 40.16 -20.08
C HIS A 36 1.76 39.28 -18.87
N LEU A 37 0.50 38.85 -18.76
CA LEU A 37 0.10 37.84 -17.80
C LEU A 37 0.60 36.47 -18.27
N CYS A 38 1.71 36.01 -17.69
CA CYS A 38 2.28 34.72 -18.02
C CYS A 38 1.40 33.60 -17.46
N PHE A 39 0.95 32.70 -18.34
CA PHE A 39 0.16 31.53 -17.96
C PHE A 39 1.00 30.28 -17.78
N LYS A 40 2.31 30.35 -18.03
CA LYS A 40 3.26 29.27 -17.75
C LYS A 40 3.48 29.22 -16.24
N ASN A 41 3.04 28.14 -15.63
CA ASN A 41 3.14 27.89 -14.18
C ASN A 41 3.70 26.49 -13.89
N TRP A 42 4.33 25.87 -14.88
CA TRP A 42 4.88 24.55 -14.79
C TRP A 42 6.12 24.41 -15.67
N ASP A 43 7.24 24.04 -15.06
CA ASP A 43 8.50 23.84 -15.77
C ASP A 43 8.91 22.36 -15.83
N SER A 44 8.29 21.51 -14.99
CA SER A 44 8.58 20.07 -14.92
C SER A 44 7.85 19.26 -16.02
N SER A 45 7.96 17.93 -15.96
CA SER A 45 7.33 17.00 -16.92
C SER A 45 5.81 17.14 -16.97
N SER A 46 5.18 16.90 -18.12
CA SER A 46 3.71 16.94 -18.22
C SER A 46 3.04 15.84 -17.40
N THR A 47 3.73 14.71 -17.20
CA THR A 47 3.26 13.57 -16.41
C THR A 47 3.20 13.87 -14.91
N SER A 48 4.06 14.76 -14.39
CA SER A 48 4.03 15.15 -12.98
C SER A 48 2.95 16.18 -12.62
N MET A 49 2.29 16.78 -13.61
CA MET A 49 1.24 17.79 -13.36
C MET A 49 0.07 17.24 -12.55
N GLU A 50 -0.40 16.03 -12.87
CA GLU A 50 -1.56 15.44 -12.20
C GLU A 50 -1.27 15.17 -10.72
N LYS A 51 -0.15 14.48 -10.45
CA LYS A 51 0.37 14.25 -9.11
C LYS A 51 0.44 15.55 -8.29
N ASP A 52 1.07 16.58 -8.85
CA ASP A 52 1.28 17.85 -8.16
C ASP A 52 -0.03 18.56 -7.81
N ILE A 53 -0.95 18.63 -8.78
CA ILE A 53 -2.28 19.20 -8.57
C ILE A 53 -3.05 18.44 -7.48
N VAL A 54 -2.98 17.11 -7.47
CA VAL A 54 -3.68 16.31 -6.45
C VAL A 54 -3.07 16.58 -5.07
N VAL A 55 -1.74 16.56 -4.93
CA VAL A 55 -1.05 16.87 -3.66
C VAL A 55 -1.40 18.27 -3.15
N GLU A 56 -1.42 19.28 -4.03
CA GLU A 56 -1.88 20.64 -3.69
C GLU A 56 -3.31 20.61 -3.12
N GLY A 57 -4.22 19.92 -3.80
CA GLY A 57 -5.61 19.81 -3.36
C GLY A 57 -5.80 19.11 -2.01
N PHE A 58 -4.94 18.14 -1.68
CA PHE A 58 -4.94 17.51 -0.35
C PHE A 58 -4.40 18.45 0.73
N ARG A 59 -3.29 19.15 0.49
CA ARG A 59 -2.73 20.13 1.44
C ARG A 59 -3.71 21.25 1.77
N ARG A 60 -4.44 21.74 0.76
CA ARG A 60 -5.40 22.86 0.90
C ARG A 60 -6.80 22.43 1.34
N SER A 61 -7.03 21.14 1.58
CA SER A 61 -8.37 20.62 1.92
C SER A 61 -8.97 21.27 3.18
N ILE A 62 -8.16 21.48 4.22
CA ILE A 62 -8.57 22.12 5.47
C ILE A 62 -8.81 23.61 5.26
N GLU A 63 -7.91 24.30 4.55
CA GLU A 63 -8.05 25.73 4.20
C GLU A 63 -9.33 26.00 3.40
N LEU A 64 -9.59 25.18 2.37
CA LEU A 64 -10.68 25.42 1.42
C LEU A 64 -12.05 24.99 1.94
N HIS A 65 -12.11 23.92 2.73
CA HIS A 65 -13.37 23.24 3.07
C HIS A 65 -13.50 22.88 4.55
N GLY A 66 -12.48 23.10 5.38
CA GLY A 66 -12.48 22.70 6.79
C GLY A 66 -12.49 21.18 7.01
N VAL A 67 -12.12 20.37 6.01
CA VAL A 67 -12.20 18.90 6.09
C VAL A 67 -10.90 18.23 5.65
N LYS A 68 -10.62 17.06 6.25
CA LYS A 68 -9.51 16.18 5.85
C LYS A 68 -10.00 15.11 4.86
N TYR A 69 -9.23 14.85 3.82
CA TYR A 69 -9.52 13.79 2.84
C TYR A 69 -8.80 12.50 3.25
N LEU A 70 -9.45 11.68 4.08
CA LEU A 70 -8.82 10.45 4.61
C LEU A 70 -8.85 9.27 3.63
N GLN A 71 -9.65 9.32 2.57
CA GLN A 71 -9.76 8.25 1.58
C GLN A 71 -9.62 8.80 0.16
N LEU A 72 -8.73 8.17 -0.62
CA LEU A 72 -8.52 8.46 -2.03
C LEU A 72 -9.01 7.28 -2.88
N ILE A 73 -10.03 7.50 -3.71
CA ILE A 73 -10.44 6.55 -4.74
C ILE A 73 -9.64 6.84 -6.00
N ALA A 74 -8.70 5.97 -6.34
CA ALA A 74 -7.83 6.14 -7.50
C ALA A 74 -7.83 4.89 -8.37
N ASP A 75 -7.44 5.06 -9.63
CA ASP A 75 -6.97 3.94 -10.43
C ASP A 75 -5.58 3.50 -9.93
N GLY A 76 -5.09 2.38 -10.48
CA GLY A 76 -3.86 1.73 -10.01
C GLY A 76 -2.56 2.55 -10.17
N ASP A 77 -2.64 3.87 -10.43
CA ASP A 77 -1.48 4.76 -10.41
C ASP A 77 -0.95 4.91 -8.97
N SER A 78 0.14 4.21 -8.69
CA SER A 78 0.82 4.24 -7.39
C SER A 78 1.63 5.52 -7.19
N SER A 79 1.97 6.25 -8.24
CA SER A 79 2.86 7.42 -8.16
C SER A 79 2.20 8.63 -7.50
N THR A 80 0.94 8.91 -7.84
CA THR A 80 0.15 9.99 -7.23
C THR A 80 -0.07 9.73 -5.74
N TYR A 81 -0.48 8.50 -5.38
CA TYR A 81 -0.68 8.11 -3.98
C TYR A 81 0.60 8.18 -3.15
N LYS A 82 1.71 7.65 -3.68
CA LYS A 82 3.04 7.79 -3.05
C LYS A 82 3.37 9.24 -2.69
N SER A 83 3.03 10.16 -3.58
CA SER A 83 3.35 11.58 -3.40
C SER A 83 2.49 12.25 -2.33
N ILE A 84 1.25 11.79 -2.16
CA ILE A 84 0.40 12.21 -1.05
C ILE A 84 0.97 11.71 0.28
N LEU A 85 1.46 10.47 0.31
CA LEU A 85 2.10 9.90 1.51
C LEU A 85 3.40 10.64 1.88
N GLU A 86 4.21 10.98 0.89
CA GLU A 86 5.45 11.76 1.05
C GLU A 86 5.16 13.20 1.48
N ALA A 87 4.08 13.79 0.97
CA ALA A 87 3.66 15.15 1.32
C ALA A 87 3.06 15.25 2.73
N ALA A 88 2.63 14.12 3.32
CA ALA A 88 2.03 14.01 4.65
C ALA A 88 1.06 15.18 4.99
N PRO A 89 -0.03 15.38 4.21
CA PRO A 89 -0.90 16.55 4.36
C PRO A 89 -1.62 16.60 5.71
N TYR A 90 -1.68 15.49 6.44
CA TYR A 90 -2.30 15.36 7.76
C TYR A 90 -1.31 14.63 8.69
N GLN A 91 -0.62 15.36 9.58
CA GLN A 91 0.52 14.88 10.39
C GLN A 91 0.40 13.44 10.93
N HIS A 92 -0.71 13.10 11.60
CA HIS A 92 -0.90 11.79 12.24
C HIS A 92 -1.91 10.88 11.53
N GLN A 93 -2.42 11.27 10.36
CA GLN A 93 -3.46 10.54 9.66
C GLN A 93 -3.02 10.19 8.23
N VAL A 94 -2.84 8.90 8.00
CA VAL A 94 -2.48 8.38 6.68
C VAL A 94 -3.72 8.31 5.80
N VAL A 95 -3.66 8.97 4.64
CA VAL A 95 -4.68 8.84 3.60
C VAL A 95 -4.74 7.40 3.14
N GLN A 96 -5.90 6.75 3.20
CA GLN A 96 -6.11 5.40 2.70
C GLN A 96 -6.39 5.42 1.20
N LYS A 97 -5.64 4.64 0.43
CA LYS A 97 -5.98 4.37 -0.97
C LYS A 97 -7.08 3.31 -1.05
N VAL A 98 -8.14 3.62 -1.79
CA VAL A 98 -9.17 2.67 -2.22
C VAL A 98 -9.05 2.49 -3.73
N GLU A 99 -8.78 1.26 -4.16
CA GLU A 99 -8.60 0.95 -5.57
C GLU A 99 -9.94 0.97 -6.33
N CYS A 100 -9.93 1.51 -7.55
CA CYS A 100 -11.10 1.49 -8.42
C CYS A 100 -11.43 0.05 -8.87
N ARG A 101 -12.62 -0.46 -8.47
CA ARG A 101 -13.12 -1.80 -8.82
C ARG A 101 -13.04 -2.08 -10.33
N ASN A 102 -13.48 -1.13 -11.15
CA ASN A 102 -13.49 -1.30 -12.61
C ASN A 102 -12.07 -1.46 -13.18
N HIS A 103 -11.08 -0.81 -12.56
CA HIS A 103 -9.67 -0.95 -12.95
C HIS A 103 -9.11 -2.29 -12.50
N LEU A 104 -9.35 -2.70 -11.24
CA LEU A 104 -8.92 -4.01 -10.72
C LEU A 104 -9.44 -5.17 -11.58
N LEU A 105 -10.74 -5.17 -11.90
CA LEU A 105 -11.35 -6.23 -12.71
C LEU A 105 -10.84 -6.24 -14.17
N ARG A 106 -10.55 -5.06 -14.75
CA ARG A 106 -9.94 -4.98 -16.09
C ARG A 106 -8.50 -5.49 -16.08
N ASN A 107 -7.73 -5.11 -15.06
CA ASN A 107 -6.33 -5.54 -14.90
C ASN A 107 -6.25 -7.05 -14.71
N TYR A 108 -7.17 -7.65 -13.95
CA TYR A 108 -7.25 -9.09 -13.78
C TYR A 108 -7.46 -9.81 -15.13
N VAL A 109 -8.46 -9.40 -15.91
CA VAL A 109 -8.71 -9.99 -17.25
C VAL A 109 -7.54 -9.76 -18.20
N SER A 110 -6.94 -8.57 -18.20
CA SER A 110 -5.75 -8.29 -19.01
C SER A 110 -4.61 -9.22 -18.65
N ARG A 111 -4.37 -9.44 -17.34
CA ARG A 111 -3.30 -10.31 -16.88
C ARG A 111 -3.54 -11.77 -17.27
N LEU A 112 -4.77 -12.27 -17.18
CA LEU A 112 -5.11 -13.62 -17.64
C LEU A 112 -4.84 -13.78 -19.14
N ARG A 113 -5.12 -12.76 -19.95
CA ARG A 113 -4.78 -12.75 -21.38
C ARG A 113 -3.28 -12.75 -21.62
N ASP A 114 -2.53 -11.93 -20.88
CA ASP A 114 -1.06 -11.91 -20.97
C ASP A 114 -0.47 -13.29 -20.62
N VAL A 115 -1.01 -13.93 -19.58
CA VAL A 115 -0.64 -15.29 -19.17
C VAL A 115 -0.95 -16.31 -20.28
N ALA A 116 -2.13 -16.23 -20.92
CA ALA A 116 -2.45 -17.12 -22.04
C ALA A 116 -1.51 -16.94 -23.25
N LEU A 117 -1.11 -15.69 -23.53
CA LEU A 117 -0.33 -15.30 -24.70
C LEU A 117 1.19 -15.27 -24.48
N ALA A 118 1.67 -15.45 -23.25
CA ALA A 118 3.09 -15.42 -22.93
C ALA A 118 3.88 -16.49 -23.71
N LYS A 119 5.00 -16.07 -24.31
CA LYS A 119 5.99 -16.98 -24.90
C LYS A 119 6.71 -17.72 -23.77
N ARG A 120 6.78 -19.04 -23.85
CA ARG A 120 7.32 -19.92 -22.78
C ARG A 120 8.30 -20.92 -23.36
N THR A 121 9.22 -21.38 -22.50
CA THR A 121 10.16 -22.47 -22.77
C THR A 121 9.44 -23.82 -22.79
N THR A 122 8.46 -24.02 -21.91
CA THR A 122 7.55 -25.17 -21.91
C THR A 122 6.30 -24.86 -22.74
N PRO A 123 6.01 -25.64 -23.80
CA PRO A 123 4.81 -25.43 -24.62
C PRO A 123 3.54 -25.73 -23.83
N ILE A 124 2.64 -24.74 -23.74
CA ILE A 124 1.29 -24.96 -23.21
C ILE A 124 0.36 -25.36 -24.35
N PRO A 125 -0.46 -26.41 -24.18
CA PRO A 125 -1.46 -26.83 -25.16
C PRO A 125 -2.36 -25.67 -25.64
N PRO A 126 -2.57 -25.49 -26.96
CA PRO A 126 -3.45 -24.45 -27.48
C PRO A 126 -4.89 -24.52 -26.94
N SER A 127 -5.40 -25.73 -26.67
CA SER A 127 -6.71 -25.98 -26.08
C SER A 127 -6.86 -25.32 -24.71
N LEU A 128 -5.87 -25.47 -23.82
CA LEU A 128 -5.89 -24.89 -22.47
C LEU A 128 -5.75 -23.36 -22.49
N LYS A 129 -4.99 -22.81 -23.45
CA LYS A 129 -4.92 -21.35 -23.66
C LYS A 129 -6.28 -20.79 -24.06
N LYS A 130 -6.95 -21.45 -25.02
CA LYS A 130 -8.29 -21.08 -25.46
C LYS A 130 -9.29 -21.17 -24.31
N LEU A 131 -9.25 -22.26 -23.54
CA LEU A 131 -10.08 -22.46 -22.35
C LEU A 131 -9.95 -21.31 -21.34
N LEU A 132 -8.73 -20.84 -21.04
CA LEU A 132 -8.50 -19.69 -20.17
C LEU A 132 -9.07 -18.39 -20.75
N LEU A 133 -8.86 -18.14 -22.06
CA LEU A 133 -9.35 -16.94 -22.72
C LEU A 133 -10.88 -16.86 -22.73
N ASP A 134 -11.54 -17.98 -23.04
CA ASP A 134 -13.00 -18.10 -23.10
C ASP A 134 -13.62 -17.89 -21.71
N ASN A 135 -12.94 -18.34 -20.64
CA ASN A 135 -13.40 -18.20 -19.26
C ASN A 135 -12.95 -16.91 -18.54
N ALA A 136 -12.09 -16.09 -19.13
CA ALA A 136 -11.58 -14.87 -18.47
C ALA A 136 -12.70 -13.88 -18.09
N VAL A 137 -13.74 -13.77 -18.93
CA VAL A 137 -14.91 -12.93 -18.63
C VAL A 137 -15.77 -13.56 -17.53
N ARG A 138 -15.94 -14.89 -17.53
CA ARG A 138 -16.67 -15.63 -16.51
C ARG A 138 -16.04 -15.43 -15.13
N LEU A 139 -14.71 -15.51 -15.03
CA LEU A 139 -13.97 -15.22 -13.80
C LEU A 139 -14.24 -13.81 -13.28
N ARG A 140 -14.20 -12.80 -14.15
CA ARG A 140 -14.53 -11.41 -13.79
C ARG A 140 -15.98 -11.25 -13.31
N VAL A 141 -16.93 -11.89 -13.97
CA VAL A 141 -18.36 -11.83 -13.60
C VAL A 141 -18.60 -12.51 -12.26
N GLY A 142 -17.95 -13.65 -12.00
CA GLY A 142 -17.99 -14.33 -10.71
C GLY A 142 -17.55 -13.41 -9.56
N VAL A 143 -16.42 -12.72 -9.72
CA VAL A 143 -15.94 -11.75 -8.72
C VAL A 143 -16.94 -10.60 -8.53
N ALA A 144 -17.49 -10.04 -9.62
CA ALA A 144 -18.45 -8.94 -9.52
C ALA A 144 -19.73 -9.35 -8.79
N ARG A 145 -20.22 -10.57 -8.99
CA ARG A 145 -21.36 -11.14 -8.27
C ARG A 145 -21.05 -11.39 -6.80
N ALA A 146 -19.86 -11.93 -6.50
CA ALA A 146 -19.42 -12.13 -5.11
C ALA A 146 -19.34 -10.80 -4.34
N ILE A 147 -18.82 -9.73 -4.96
CA ILE A 147 -18.79 -8.38 -4.35
C ILE A 147 -20.21 -7.91 -4.00
N HIS A 148 -21.16 -8.02 -4.94
CA HIS A 148 -22.54 -7.58 -4.71
C HIS A 148 -23.18 -8.36 -3.57
N TYR A 149 -23.05 -9.69 -3.59
CA TYR A 149 -23.62 -10.56 -2.57
C TYR A 149 -23.04 -10.27 -1.18
N ARG A 150 -21.70 -10.27 -1.04
CA ARG A 150 -21.03 -10.08 0.27
C ARG A 150 -21.23 -8.69 0.87
N LYS A 151 -21.36 -7.66 0.02
CA LYS A 151 -21.60 -6.29 0.46
C LYS A 151 -22.99 -6.09 1.07
N GLU A 152 -23.98 -6.87 0.64
CA GLU A 152 -25.36 -6.79 1.14
C GLU A 152 -25.59 -7.55 2.46
N GLN A 153 -24.60 -8.33 2.91
CA GLN A 153 -24.70 -9.12 4.14
C GLN A 153 -24.43 -8.28 5.41
N ALA A 154 -25.37 -7.41 5.76
CA ALA A 154 -25.25 -6.48 6.90
C ALA A 154 -25.03 -7.16 8.27
N GLU A 155 -25.44 -8.42 8.40
CA GLU A 155 -25.27 -9.26 9.61
C GLU A 155 -23.81 -9.56 9.94
N PHE A 156 -22.91 -9.49 8.95
CA PHE A 156 -21.50 -9.82 9.11
C PHE A 156 -20.68 -8.56 9.38
N SER A 157 -19.63 -8.69 10.21
CA SER A 157 -18.64 -7.63 10.34
C SER A 157 -17.98 -7.35 8.98
N LYS A 158 -17.46 -6.13 8.76
CA LYS A 158 -16.74 -5.80 7.50
C LYS A 158 -15.56 -6.74 7.27
N GLN A 159 -14.89 -7.14 8.35
CA GLN A 159 -13.77 -8.07 8.30
C GLN A 159 -14.24 -9.44 7.80
N ASP A 160 -15.38 -9.94 8.27
CA ASP A 160 -15.97 -11.19 7.80
C ASP A 160 -16.42 -11.11 6.34
N GLN A 161 -17.05 -10.00 5.95
CA GLN A 161 -17.45 -9.77 4.56
C GLN A 161 -16.23 -9.85 3.62
N ILE A 162 -15.10 -9.27 4.02
CA ILE A 162 -13.86 -9.33 3.22
C ILE A 162 -13.24 -10.71 3.25
N ARG A 163 -13.14 -11.36 4.41
CA ARG A 163 -12.60 -12.72 4.52
C ARG A 163 -13.38 -13.67 3.60
N ASN A 164 -14.70 -13.58 3.64
CA ASN A 164 -15.60 -14.35 2.80
C ASN A 164 -15.44 -14.00 1.32
N LEU A 165 -15.39 -12.70 0.96
CA LEU A 165 -15.15 -12.26 -0.42
C LEU A 165 -13.80 -12.75 -0.96
N VAL A 166 -12.73 -12.67 -0.16
CA VAL A 166 -11.39 -13.15 -0.52
C VAL A 166 -11.41 -14.66 -0.74
N ALA A 167 -12.13 -15.42 0.11
CA ALA A 167 -12.32 -16.84 -0.08
C ALA A 167 -13.05 -17.16 -1.39
N ASP A 168 -14.13 -16.43 -1.71
CA ASP A 168 -14.87 -16.60 -2.97
C ASP A 168 -13.98 -16.30 -4.20
N ILE A 169 -13.19 -15.21 -4.15
CA ILE A 169 -12.25 -14.84 -5.22
C ILE A 169 -11.17 -15.92 -5.39
N ARG A 170 -10.63 -16.44 -4.28
CA ARG A 170 -9.62 -17.51 -4.28
C ARG A 170 -10.14 -18.83 -4.83
N ASN A 171 -11.41 -19.15 -4.57
CA ASN A 171 -12.05 -20.34 -5.10
C ASN A 171 -12.50 -20.17 -6.57
N GLY A 172 -12.64 -18.93 -7.06
CA GLY A 172 -13.10 -18.63 -8.42
C GLY A 172 -12.42 -19.44 -9.53
N PRO A 173 -11.07 -19.50 -9.60
CA PRO A 173 -10.37 -20.35 -10.58
C PRO A 173 -10.69 -21.84 -10.46
N LEU A 174 -10.74 -22.41 -9.25
CA LEU A 174 -11.08 -23.82 -9.05
C LEU A 174 -12.47 -24.12 -9.61
N HIS A 175 -13.47 -23.34 -9.20
CA HIS A 175 -14.85 -23.49 -9.67
C HIS A 175 -14.96 -23.38 -11.20
N VAL A 176 -14.31 -22.37 -11.81
CA VAL A 176 -14.45 -22.11 -13.25
C VAL A 176 -13.82 -23.22 -14.10
N PHE A 177 -12.78 -23.89 -13.60
CA PHE A 177 -12.09 -24.98 -14.29
C PHE A 177 -12.52 -26.39 -13.84
N GLY A 178 -13.63 -26.50 -13.10
CA GLY A 178 -14.33 -27.76 -12.84
C GLY A 178 -14.04 -28.43 -11.49
N ASP A 179 -13.30 -27.78 -10.59
CA ASP A 179 -13.13 -28.24 -9.20
C ASP A 179 -14.12 -27.49 -8.27
N HIS A 180 -15.10 -28.24 -7.75
CA HIS A 180 -16.16 -27.70 -6.92
C HIS A 180 -16.01 -28.01 -5.42
N ALA A 181 -14.89 -28.59 -4.98
CA ALA A 181 -14.72 -29.09 -3.61
C ALA A 181 -14.87 -28.01 -2.52
N LYS A 182 -14.53 -26.74 -2.82
CA LYS A 182 -14.56 -25.61 -1.89
C LYS A 182 -15.60 -24.54 -2.25
N CYS A 183 -16.59 -24.92 -3.06
CA CYS A 183 -17.62 -23.98 -3.48
C CYS A 183 -18.63 -23.66 -2.36
N ALA A 184 -18.99 -22.38 -2.23
CA ALA A 184 -20.06 -21.95 -1.34
C ALA A 184 -21.44 -22.21 -1.99
N GLY A 185 -22.42 -22.65 -1.19
CA GLY A 185 -23.74 -23.06 -1.70
C GLY A 185 -24.54 -21.96 -2.40
N TYR A 186 -24.35 -20.68 -2.04
CA TYR A 186 -25.00 -19.57 -2.74
C TYR A 186 -24.45 -19.34 -4.16
N PHE A 187 -23.24 -19.84 -4.44
CA PHE A 187 -22.49 -19.57 -5.66
C PHE A 187 -22.53 -20.74 -6.64
N CYS A 188 -22.65 -21.96 -6.15
CA CYS A 188 -22.56 -23.18 -6.94
C CYS A 188 -23.42 -24.29 -6.32
N SER A 189 -24.08 -25.06 -7.18
CA SER A 189 -24.94 -26.21 -6.82
C SER A 189 -24.27 -27.56 -7.10
N GLY A 190 -22.94 -27.59 -7.26
CA GLY A 190 -22.17 -28.77 -7.65
C GLY A 190 -21.76 -28.81 -9.13
N PRO A 191 -21.07 -29.90 -9.55
CA PRO A 191 -20.63 -30.10 -10.92
C PRO A 191 -21.83 -30.27 -11.86
N LYS A 192 -21.72 -29.72 -13.07
CA LYS A 192 -22.73 -29.93 -14.12
C LYS A 192 -22.55 -31.30 -14.77
N GLU A 193 -23.64 -31.85 -15.30
CA GLU A 193 -23.60 -33.09 -16.06
C GLU A 193 -22.63 -32.98 -17.24
N GLY A 194 -21.65 -33.89 -17.32
CA GLY A 194 -20.59 -33.88 -18.33
C GLY A 194 -19.47 -32.84 -18.14
N GLU A 195 -19.41 -32.13 -17.00
CA GLU A 195 -18.34 -31.17 -16.73
C GLU A 195 -16.99 -31.86 -16.43
N VAL A 196 -15.95 -31.49 -17.18
CA VAL A 196 -14.60 -32.03 -17.01
C VAL A 196 -13.80 -31.13 -16.07
N ASN A 197 -13.10 -31.74 -15.11
CA ASN A 197 -12.17 -31.03 -14.24
C ASN A 197 -10.80 -30.84 -14.92
N HIS A 198 -10.51 -29.63 -15.38
CA HIS A 198 -9.27 -29.26 -16.05
C HIS A 198 -8.17 -28.78 -15.09
N VAL A 199 -8.43 -28.67 -13.78
CA VAL A 199 -7.45 -28.20 -12.79
C VAL A 199 -6.17 -29.05 -12.79
N PRO A 200 -6.21 -30.40 -12.81
CA PRO A 200 -5.00 -31.22 -12.81
C PRO A 200 -4.10 -30.96 -14.04
N GLU A 201 -4.71 -30.84 -15.22
CA GLU A 201 -3.98 -30.55 -16.48
C GLU A 201 -3.35 -29.16 -16.45
N LEU A 202 -4.08 -28.16 -15.96
CA LEU A 202 -3.60 -26.80 -15.80
C LEU A 202 -2.43 -26.70 -14.81
N ARG A 203 -2.45 -27.50 -13.74
CA ARG A 203 -1.34 -27.60 -12.78
C ARG A 203 -0.11 -28.24 -13.41
N LYS A 204 -0.27 -29.35 -14.14
CA LYS A 204 0.84 -30.06 -14.79
C LYS A 204 1.63 -29.20 -15.77
N CYS A 205 0.98 -28.25 -16.44
CA CYS A 205 1.64 -27.30 -17.35
C CYS A 205 2.05 -25.97 -16.71
N GLY A 206 1.90 -25.80 -15.40
CA GLY A 206 2.24 -24.56 -14.66
C GLY A 206 1.28 -23.37 -14.90
N LEU A 207 0.33 -23.48 -15.84
CA LEU A 207 -0.60 -22.41 -16.17
C LEU A 207 -1.50 -22.03 -14.97
N PHE A 208 -1.89 -23.03 -14.18
CA PHE A 208 -2.76 -22.81 -13.03
C PHE A 208 -2.12 -21.88 -11.99
N ASN A 209 -0.82 -22.03 -11.73
CA ASN A 209 -0.12 -21.18 -10.75
C ASN A 209 -0.07 -19.72 -11.20
N GLU A 210 0.09 -19.46 -12.51
CA GLU A 210 0.03 -18.09 -13.03
C GLU A 210 -1.38 -17.48 -12.94
N ILE A 211 -2.42 -18.30 -13.13
CA ILE A 211 -3.82 -17.89 -12.90
C ILE A 211 -4.03 -17.56 -11.42
N LEU A 212 -3.52 -18.40 -10.50
CA LEU A 212 -3.59 -18.17 -9.06
C LEU A 212 -2.82 -16.91 -8.64
N VAL A 213 -1.68 -16.61 -9.25
CA VAL A 213 -0.94 -15.35 -9.01
C VAL A 213 -1.77 -14.14 -9.50
N ALA A 214 -2.36 -14.22 -10.69
CA ALA A 214 -3.22 -13.16 -11.22
C ALA A 214 -4.47 -12.94 -10.34
N MET A 215 -5.04 -14.03 -9.82
CA MET A 215 -6.17 -14.00 -8.89
C MET A 215 -5.75 -13.44 -7.53
N SER A 216 -4.59 -13.85 -7.00
CA SER A 216 -4.09 -13.42 -5.69
C SER A 216 -3.86 -11.91 -5.68
N ARG A 217 -3.38 -11.33 -6.78
CA ARG A 217 -3.33 -9.86 -6.96
C ARG A 217 -4.69 -9.19 -6.76
N LEU A 218 -5.75 -9.78 -7.30
CA LEU A 218 -7.10 -9.24 -7.19
C LEU A 218 -7.66 -9.45 -5.78
N ALA A 219 -7.50 -10.64 -5.21
CA ALA A 219 -7.89 -10.98 -3.85
C ALA A 219 -7.17 -10.10 -2.81
N ASN A 220 -5.92 -9.72 -3.09
CA ASN A 220 -5.13 -8.77 -2.32
C ASN A 220 -5.67 -7.32 -2.38
N ASN A 221 -6.82 -7.09 -3.00
CA ASN A 221 -7.53 -5.82 -2.93
C ASN A 221 -8.96 -6.01 -2.40
N GLY A 222 -9.23 -7.08 -1.65
CA GLY A 222 -10.55 -7.41 -1.10
C GLY A 222 -11.19 -6.26 -0.32
N SER A 223 -10.39 -5.56 0.49
CA SER A 223 -10.85 -4.38 1.26
C SER A 223 -11.26 -3.20 0.39
N SER A 224 -10.66 -3.04 -0.79
CA SER A 224 -11.11 -2.02 -1.77
C SER A 224 -12.32 -2.51 -2.58
N LEU A 225 -12.35 -3.81 -2.92
CA LEU A 225 -13.40 -4.41 -3.75
C LEU A 225 -14.76 -4.42 -3.05
N ILE A 226 -14.80 -4.72 -1.74
CA ILE A 226 -16.05 -4.76 -0.97
C ILE A 226 -16.76 -3.38 -0.93
N LEU A 227 -15.99 -2.29 -0.96
CA LEU A 227 -16.54 -0.92 -1.00
C LEU A 227 -17.27 -0.63 -2.32
N ASP A 228 -16.95 -1.39 -3.38
CA ASP A 228 -17.63 -1.35 -4.67
C ASP A 228 -17.63 0.04 -5.34
N VAL A 229 -16.49 0.74 -5.25
CA VAL A 229 -16.33 2.12 -5.74
C VAL A 229 -15.58 2.22 -7.08
N ASN A 230 -15.74 3.36 -7.76
CA ASN A 230 -15.05 3.68 -9.00
C ASN A 230 -14.70 5.18 -9.14
N ASN A 231 -13.75 5.48 -10.03
CA ASN A 231 -13.27 6.83 -10.35
C ASN A 231 -14.03 7.50 -11.51
N ASN A 232 -15.15 6.93 -11.97
CA ASN A 232 -15.87 7.39 -13.17
C ASN A 232 -16.28 8.88 -13.10
N ALA A 233 -16.50 9.42 -11.91
CA ALA A 233 -16.88 10.83 -11.73
C ALA A 233 -15.77 11.79 -12.21
N ALA A 234 -14.51 11.47 -11.90
CA ALA A 234 -13.36 12.25 -12.37
C ALA A 234 -13.16 12.07 -13.88
N GLU A 235 -13.30 10.86 -14.42
CA GLU A 235 -13.24 10.59 -15.86
C GLU A 235 -14.34 11.34 -16.64
N HIS A 236 -15.55 11.39 -16.09
CA HIS A 236 -16.65 12.16 -16.67
C HIS A 236 -16.38 13.67 -16.63
N PHE A 237 -15.81 14.19 -15.54
CA PHE A 237 -15.39 15.58 -15.47
C PHE A 237 -14.34 15.90 -16.54
N ASN A 238 -13.31 15.06 -16.69
CA ASN A 238 -12.28 15.24 -17.71
C ASN A 238 -12.89 15.26 -19.13
N SER A 239 -13.92 14.44 -19.38
CA SER A 239 -14.68 14.46 -20.64
C SER A 239 -15.45 15.78 -20.85
N LEU A 240 -15.98 16.40 -19.78
CA LEU A 240 -16.59 17.73 -19.86
C LEU A 240 -15.56 18.82 -20.12
N VAL A 241 -14.40 18.77 -19.46
CA VAL A 241 -13.30 19.71 -19.74
C VAL A 241 -12.92 19.64 -21.21
N ALA A 242 -12.74 18.44 -21.77
CA ALA A 242 -12.48 18.25 -23.19
C ALA A 242 -13.55 18.88 -24.08
N LYS A 243 -14.84 18.82 -23.68
CA LYS A 243 -15.92 19.47 -24.42
C LYS A 243 -15.83 21.00 -24.36
N PHE A 244 -15.56 21.57 -23.19
CA PHE A 244 -15.40 23.03 -23.01
C PHE A 244 -14.14 23.57 -23.71
N SER A 245 -13.11 22.73 -23.85
CA SER A 245 -11.86 23.04 -24.53
C SER A 245 -11.87 22.70 -26.02
N GLY A 246 -12.98 22.24 -26.62
CA GLY A 246 -13.04 21.87 -28.04
C GLY A 246 -12.21 20.64 -28.44
N GLY A 247 -11.82 19.81 -27.47
CA GLY A 247 -11.00 18.61 -27.66
C GLY A 247 -9.60 18.92 -28.21
N LYS A 248 -8.95 17.93 -28.82
CA LYS A 248 -7.64 18.09 -29.49
C LYS A 248 -7.70 18.90 -30.79
N ARG A 249 -8.90 19.31 -31.24
CA ARG A 249 -9.11 19.87 -32.59
C ARG A 249 -8.82 21.37 -32.67
N ILE A 250 -8.92 22.10 -31.57
CA ILE A 250 -8.71 23.55 -31.55
C ILE A 250 -7.85 23.90 -30.35
N ASN A 251 -6.67 24.49 -30.59
CA ASN A 251 -5.77 24.92 -29.52
C ASN A 251 -6.24 26.25 -28.92
N PHE A 252 -7.14 26.18 -27.96
CA PHE A 252 -7.56 27.35 -27.18
C PHE A 252 -6.59 27.71 -26.04
N SER A 253 -5.43 27.07 -25.93
CA SER A 253 -4.47 27.32 -24.83
C SER A 253 -3.80 28.69 -24.92
N GLN A 254 -4.05 29.44 -25.98
CA GLN A 254 -3.60 30.81 -26.14
C GLN A 254 -4.41 31.73 -25.19
N ARG A 255 -3.73 32.52 -24.36
CA ARG A 255 -4.30 33.58 -23.50
C ARG A 255 -5.14 33.12 -22.29
N GLY A 256 -4.72 32.09 -21.56
CA GLY A 256 -5.35 31.71 -20.27
C GLY A 256 -6.75 31.06 -20.39
N SER A 257 -7.23 30.88 -21.62
CA SER A 257 -8.60 30.42 -21.86
C SER A 257 -8.85 28.98 -21.40
N PHE A 258 -7.81 28.14 -21.35
CA PHE A 258 -7.95 26.76 -20.87
C PHE A 258 -8.35 26.70 -19.39
N GLY A 259 -7.70 27.48 -18.53
CA GLY A 259 -8.05 27.55 -17.10
C GLY A 259 -9.49 28.03 -16.90
N MET A 260 -9.90 29.09 -17.60
CA MET A 260 -11.26 29.61 -17.55
C MET A 260 -12.30 28.58 -18.05
N ARG A 261 -11.99 27.83 -19.11
CA ARG A 261 -12.86 26.77 -19.63
C ARG A 261 -12.95 25.58 -18.68
N ALA A 262 -11.86 25.22 -18.02
CA ALA A 262 -11.85 24.20 -16.98
C ALA A 262 -12.72 24.64 -15.78
N SER A 263 -12.61 25.90 -15.33
CA SER A 263 -13.51 26.46 -14.32
C SER A 263 -14.98 26.48 -14.77
N GLY A 264 -15.25 26.83 -16.04
CA GLY A 264 -16.58 26.72 -16.63
C GLY A 264 -17.12 25.28 -16.61
N ALA A 265 -16.26 24.29 -16.85
CA ALA A 265 -16.61 22.88 -16.73
C ALA A 265 -16.94 22.50 -15.28
N VAL A 266 -16.27 23.06 -14.28
CA VAL A 266 -16.60 22.86 -12.84
C VAL A 266 -18.00 23.38 -12.53
N VAL A 267 -18.32 24.60 -12.95
CA VAL A 267 -19.66 25.17 -12.73
C VAL A 267 -20.71 24.30 -13.41
N SER A 268 -20.45 23.81 -14.62
CA SER A 268 -21.33 22.88 -15.34
C SER A 268 -21.52 21.55 -14.62
N PHE A 269 -20.44 20.95 -14.15
CA PHE A 269 -20.46 19.67 -13.45
C PHE A 269 -21.20 19.77 -12.10
N ASN A 270 -20.86 20.77 -11.28
CA ASN A 270 -21.42 20.93 -9.94
C ASN A 270 -22.88 21.42 -9.95
N SER A 271 -23.21 22.41 -10.79
CA SER A 271 -24.55 23.01 -10.80
C SER A 271 -25.54 22.27 -11.69
N LYS A 272 -25.07 21.54 -12.71
CA LYS A 272 -25.88 21.01 -13.81
C LYS A 272 -26.73 22.08 -14.55
N GLN A 273 -26.58 23.37 -14.21
CA GLN A 273 -27.32 24.53 -14.72
C GLN A 273 -26.38 25.73 -14.86
N TYR A 274 -25.21 25.55 -15.50
CA TYR A 274 -24.15 26.57 -15.47
C TYR A 274 -24.58 27.94 -15.99
N HIS A 275 -25.43 28.02 -17.02
CA HIS A 275 -25.95 29.32 -17.50
C HIS A 275 -26.70 30.07 -16.40
N ARG A 276 -27.51 29.37 -15.59
CA ARG A 276 -28.22 29.97 -14.46
C ARG A 276 -27.27 30.34 -13.35
N ALA A 277 -26.37 29.43 -12.99
CA ALA A 277 -25.41 29.64 -11.91
C ALA A 277 -24.51 30.85 -12.18
N LEU A 278 -23.95 30.95 -13.38
CA LEU A 278 -23.13 32.09 -13.81
C LEU A 278 -23.94 33.38 -13.86
N HIS A 279 -25.14 33.36 -14.47
CA HIS A 279 -25.97 34.57 -14.56
C HIS A 279 -26.36 35.10 -13.17
N LYS A 280 -26.74 34.22 -12.25
CA LYS A 280 -27.08 34.62 -10.88
C LYS A 280 -25.86 35.15 -10.13
N ALA A 281 -24.69 34.55 -10.33
CA ALA A 281 -23.45 35.02 -9.70
C ALA A 281 -22.98 36.38 -10.23
N VAL A 282 -23.13 36.64 -11.53
CA VAL A 282 -22.65 37.87 -12.17
C VAL A 282 -23.64 39.03 -12.02
N TYR A 283 -24.93 38.77 -12.19
CA TYR A 283 -25.95 39.82 -12.28
C TYR A 283 -26.90 39.88 -11.08
N ASN A 284 -26.68 39.03 -10.06
CA ASN A 284 -27.55 38.83 -8.90
C ASN A 284 -29.05 38.61 -9.23
N THR A 285 -29.36 38.25 -10.47
CA THR A 285 -30.71 38.11 -11.01
C THR A 285 -30.90 36.76 -11.70
N SER A 286 -32.15 36.34 -11.85
CA SER A 286 -32.47 35.12 -12.59
C SER A 286 -32.36 35.34 -14.11
N PRO A 287 -31.91 34.33 -14.88
CA PRO A 287 -31.89 34.42 -16.34
C PRO A 287 -33.27 34.77 -16.93
N GLY A 288 -33.28 35.52 -18.03
CA GLY A 288 -34.51 35.87 -18.76
C GLY A 288 -35.30 34.67 -19.30
N LYS A 289 -36.51 34.94 -19.82
CA LYS A 289 -37.48 33.93 -20.30
C LYS A 289 -36.86 32.88 -21.23
N TYR A 290 -36.10 33.31 -22.24
CA TYR A 290 -35.49 32.42 -23.24
C TYR A 290 -34.43 31.48 -22.64
N ALA A 291 -33.59 31.98 -21.72
CA ALA A 291 -32.61 31.17 -21.02
C ALA A 291 -33.28 30.11 -20.12
N LYS A 292 -34.40 30.46 -19.46
CA LYS A 292 -35.23 29.50 -18.70
C LYS A 292 -35.81 28.41 -19.61
N ILE A 293 -36.32 28.76 -20.81
CA ILE A 293 -36.84 27.79 -21.79
C ILE A 293 -35.73 26.83 -22.26
N MET A 294 -34.55 27.36 -22.59
CA MET A 294 -33.40 26.55 -22.99
C MET A 294 -32.96 25.58 -21.89
N LEU A 295 -32.93 26.04 -20.62
CA LEU A 295 -32.61 25.20 -19.47
C LEU A 295 -33.64 24.09 -19.26
N LYS A 296 -34.95 24.38 -19.41
CA LYS A 296 -36.02 23.37 -19.37
C LYS A 296 -35.85 22.32 -20.47
N ARG A 297 -35.58 22.73 -21.72
CA ARG A 297 -35.31 21.81 -22.84
C ARG A 297 -34.11 20.91 -22.56
N LYS A 298 -32.98 21.47 -22.11
CA LYS A 298 -31.79 20.69 -21.72
C LYS A 298 -32.05 19.74 -20.55
N ALA A 299 -32.91 20.10 -19.61
CA ALA A 299 -33.32 19.21 -18.51
C ALA A 299 -34.16 18.04 -19.04
N ALA A 300 -35.14 18.30 -19.92
CA ALA A 300 -35.98 17.28 -20.54
C ALA A 300 -35.17 16.26 -21.36
N VAL A 301 -34.23 16.72 -22.20
CA VAL A 301 -33.34 15.83 -22.97
C VAL A 301 -32.49 14.96 -22.04
N ARG A 302 -31.94 15.53 -20.95
CA ARG A 302 -31.18 14.75 -19.97
C ARG A 302 -32.05 13.69 -19.28
N ALA A 303 -33.28 14.04 -18.89
CA ALA A 303 -34.22 13.10 -18.29
C ALA A 303 -34.56 11.96 -19.28
N ALA A 304 -34.78 12.27 -20.56
CA ALA A 304 -35.02 11.27 -21.60
C ALA A 304 -33.80 10.34 -21.81
N CYS A 305 -32.58 10.87 -21.85
CA CYS A 305 -31.37 10.05 -21.92
C CYS A 305 -31.18 9.16 -20.68
N ILE A 306 -31.53 9.63 -19.49
CA ILE A 306 -31.47 8.83 -18.26
C ILE A 306 -32.45 7.67 -18.34
N ARG A 307 -33.70 7.94 -18.75
CA ARG A 307 -34.73 6.90 -18.97
C ARG A 307 -34.29 5.86 -20.00
N HIS A 308 -33.74 6.30 -21.14
CA HIS A 308 -33.21 5.39 -22.16
C HIS A 308 -32.03 4.53 -21.70
N ARG A 309 -31.19 5.04 -20.79
CA ARG A 309 -30.07 4.27 -20.22
C ARG A 309 -30.51 3.27 -19.16
N SER A 310 -31.67 3.50 -18.52
CA SER A 310 -32.23 2.59 -17.53
C SER A 310 -33.08 1.49 -18.16
N SER A 311 -33.57 1.67 -19.40
CA SER A 311 -34.38 0.69 -20.13
C SER A 311 -33.60 -0.32 -20.99
N GLY A 312 -32.31 -0.50 -20.76
CA GLY A 312 -31.57 -1.70 -21.23
C GLY A 312 -31.41 -1.91 -22.75
N ALA A 313 -31.78 -0.96 -23.61
CA ALA A 313 -31.60 -1.12 -25.05
C ALA A 313 -30.12 -1.05 -25.45
N ALA A 314 -29.54 -2.22 -25.73
CA ALA A 314 -28.15 -2.41 -26.11
C ALA A 314 -27.81 -1.64 -27.40
N ARG A 315 -26.93 -0.64 -27.31
CA ARG A 315 -26.32 -0.04 -28.49
C ARG A 315 -25.02 -0.80 -28.79
N CYS A 316 -25.04 -1.52 -29.91
CA CYS A 316 -23.90 -2.20 -30.51
C CYS A 316 -22.69 -1.25 -30.59
N LYS A 317 -21.60 -1.59 -29.89
CA LYS A 317 -20.33 -0.85 -29.93
C LYS A 317 -19.60 -1.22 -31.21
N ARG A 318 -19.48 -0.25 -32.12
CA ARG A 318 -18.44 -0.30 -33.17
C ARG A 318 -17.07 -0.27 -32.49
N SER A 319 -16.29 -1.30 -32.78
CA SER A 319 -14.86 -1.42 -32.49
C SER A 319 -14.12 -0.18 -33.01
N LEU A 320 -13.32 0.47 -32.16
CA LEU A 320 -12.24 1.34 -32.57
C LEU A 320 -10.96 0.72 -32.03
N GLU A 321 -10.20 0.14 -32.95
CA GLU A 321 -8.93 -0.53 -32.70
C GLU A 321 -7.88 0.43 -32.11
N GLY A 322 -7.08 -0.13 -31.20
CA GLY A 322 -6.17 0.60 -30.33
C GLY A 322 -4.85 0.98 -31.00
N ALA A 323 -4.34 2.16 -30.64
CA ALA A 323 -2.92 2.51 -30.79
C ALA A 323 -2.18 2.19 -29.48
N PRO A 324 -1.01 1.53 -29.52
CA PRO A 324 -0.26 1.14 -28.32
C PRO A 324 0.58 2.32 -27.79
N CYS A 325 0.44 2.63 -26.50
CA CYS A 325 1.27 3.64 -25.83
C CYS A 325 2.42 2.94 -25.09
N LYS A 326 3.65 3.15 -25.57
CA LYS A 326 4.90 2.64 -24.97
C LYS A 326 5.18 3.38 -23.65
N ARG A 327 5.52 2.63 -22.61
CA ARG A 327 5.98 3.15 -21.30
C ARG A 327 7.47 3.51 -21.39
N ALA A 328 7.85 4.65 -20.83
CA ALA A 328 9.25 5.01 -20.57
C ALA A 328 9.42 5.53 -19.14
N SER A 329 10.61 5.27 -18.63
CA SER A 329 11.09 5.29 -17.25
C SER A 329 11.13 6.67 -16.57
N SER A 330 11.16 6.63 -15.24
CA SER A 330 11.20 7.71 -14.25
C SER A 330 12.51 8.51 -14.23
N ASP A 331 12.43 9.80 -13.88
CA ASP A 331 13.40 10.41 -12.97
C ASP A 331 12.92 11.69 -12.25
N ASN A 332 13.59 11.97 -11.13
CA ASN A 332 13.23 12.82 -10.00
C ASN A 332 13.57 14.32 -10.18
N HIS A 333 12.76 15.20 -9.55
CA HIS A 333 13.16 16.35 -8.69
C HIS A 333 12.10 17.47 -8.68
N TYR A 334 11.71 17.92 -7.48
CA TYR A 334 10.80 19.05 -7.24
C TYR A 334 11.17 19.77 -5.92
N GLY A 335 11.32 21.11 -5.99
CA GLY A 335 11.34 22.08 -4.86
C GLY A 335 9.91 22.42 -4.41
N SER A 336 9.55 23.47 -3.68
CA SER A 336 10.22 24.53 -2.91
C SER A 336 9.53 24.61 -1.55
N ILE A 337 10.30 25.00 -0.54
CA ILE A 337 10.12 24.77 0.90
C ILE A 337 9.47 26.00 1.53
N VAL A 338 8.67 25.79 2.58
CA VAL A 338 8.13 26.89 3.41
C VAL A 338 9.01 26.91 4.67
N ASP A 339 9.87 27.92 4.78
CA ASP A 339 10.89 28.00 5.84
C ASP A 339 10.26 28.43 7.18
N ALA A 340 9.86 27.44 7.99
CA ALA A 340 9.55 27.62 9.41
C ALA A 340 10.64 26.93 10.25
N PRO A 341 11.28 27.62 11.23
CA PRO A 341 12.41 27.08 12.01
C PRO A 341 12.01 25.88 12.90
N ASP A 342 13.01 25.16 13.41
CA ASP A 342 12.81 24.03 14.33
C ASP A 342 12.28 24.46 15.70
N MET A 343 11.68 23.49 16.42
CA MET A 343 11.32 23.67 17.83
C MET A 343 12.54 23.96 18.71
N ASN A 344 12.34 24.70 19.79
CA ASN A 344 13.34 24.92 20.84
C ASN A 344 13.68 23.58 21.54
N HIS A 345 14.88 23.48 22.13
CA HIS A 345 15.38 22.26 22.75
C HIS A 345 14.54 21.80 23.95
N ASP A 346 14.16 22.72 24.84
CA ASP A 346 13.38 22.39 26.03
C ASP A 346 11.99 21.84 25.65
N ASP A 347 11.31 22.52 24.72
CA ASP A 347 10.02 22.08 24.17
C ASP A 347 10.12 20.72 23.48
N TYR A 348 11.24 20.47 22.79
CA TYR A 348 11.50 19.19 22.14
C TYR A 348 11.66 18.05 23.15
N VAL A 349 12.42 18.28 24.24
CA VAL A 349 12.65 17.25 25.27
C VAL A 349 11.33 16.82 25.91
N GLU A 350 10.49 17.80 26.28
CA GLU A 350 9.17 17.53 26.86
C GLU A 350 8.26 16.81 25.86
N ALA A 351 8.16 17.30 24.62
CA ALA A 351 7.33 16.68 23.58
C ALA A 351 7.81 15.27 23.20
N ALA A 352 9.12 15.02 23.21
CA ALA A 352 9.70 13.71 22.94
C ALA A 352 9.41 12.69 24.05
N ALA A 353 9.43 13.11 25.32
CA ALA A 353 9.03 12.28 26.44
C ALA A 353 7.54 11.91 26.36
N ALA A 354 6.67 12.92 26.22
CA ALA A 354 5.24 12.71 26.07
C ALA A 354 4.88 11.82 24.86
N TYR A 355 5.61 11.97 23.75
CA TYR A 355 5.44 11.12 22.58
C TYR A 355 5.79 9.66 22.88
N LYS A 356 6.91 9.38 23.54
CA LYS A 356 7.29 8.01 23.91
C LYS A 356 6.27 7.37 24.83
N ASP A 357 5.78 8.11 25.83
CA ASP A 357 4.76 7.62 26.76
C ASP A 357 3.45 7.29 26.02
N SER A 358 3.10 8.08 25.00
CA SER A 358 1.91 7.81 24.16
C SER A 358 1.99 6.53 23.31
N LEU A 359 3.19 5.94 23.16
CA LEU A 359 3.37 4.69 22.40
C LEU A 359 3.17 3.44 23.25
N VAL A 360 3.24 3.58 24.57
CA VAL A 360 3.08 2.48 25.53
C VAL A 360 1.65 2.00 25.46
N LEU A 361 1.49 0.69 25.24
CA LEU A 361 0.20 0.02 25.17
C LEU A 361 0.13 -1.00 26.30
N SER A 362 -1.05 -1.16 26.89
CA SER A 362 -1.29 -2.31 27.76
C SER A 362 -1.25 -3.61 26.94
N GLN A 363 -1.04 -4.74 27.61
CA GLN A 363 -1.03 -6.05 26.93
C GLN A 363 -2.33 -6.30 26.13
N PRO A 364 -3.55 -6.05 26.67
CA PRO A 364 -4.79 -6.13 25.89
C PRO A 364 -4.85 -5.18 24.70
N ASP A 365 -4.37 -3.93 24.84
CA ASP A 365 -4.37 -2.96 23.74
C ASP A 365 -3.40 -3.36 22.63
N ALA A 366 -2.25 -3.94 22.98
CA ALA A 366 -1.28 -4.46 22.02
C ALA A 366 -1.82 -5.67 21.25
N GLU A 367 -2.53 -6.57 21.93
CA GLU A 367 -3.21 -7.72 21.31
C GLU A 367 -4.35 -7.26 20.40
N GLN A 368 -5.14 -6.28 20.83
CA GLN A 368 -6.19 -5.69 20.00
C GLN A 368 -5.61 -4.99 18.77
N LEU A 369 -4.51 -4.24 18.95
CA LEU A 369 -3.83 -3.60 17.83
C LEU A 369 -3.30 -4.61 16.82
N GLU A 370 -2.71 -5.71 17.29
CA GLU A 370 -2.29 -6.79 16.43
C GLU A 370 -3.48 -7.37 15.66
N ALA A 371 -4.59 -7.67 16.34
CA ALA A 371 -5.81 -8.19 15.72
C ALA A 371 -6.40 -7.23 14.67
N ASP A 372 -6.47 -5.94 14.97
CA ASP A 372 -7.00 -4.89 14.08
C ASP A 372 -6.10 -4.62 12.88
N THR A 373 -4.80 -4.89 13.02
CA THR A 373 -3.82 -4.71 11.95
C THR A 373 -3.60 -5.97 11.10
N ARG A 374 -4.26 -7.10 11.42
CA ARG A 374 -4.28 -8.30 10.58
C ARG A 374 -4.97 -8.01 9.24
N GLY A 375 -4.35 -8.48 8.16
CA GLY A 375 -4.95 -8.44 6.83
C GLY A 375 -5.09 -7.03 6.24
N GLN A 376 -6.07 -6.85 5.35
CA GLN A 376 -6.07 -5.73 4.41
C GLN A 376 -6.78 -4.47 4.88
N GLU A 377 -7.75 -4.59 5.79
CA GLU A 377 -8.47 -3.46 6.38
C GLU A 377 -7.60 -2.71 7.38
N GLY A 378 -6.86 -3.48 8.17
CA GLY A 378 -5.84 -2.99 9.09
C GLY A 378 -4.68 -2.28 8.40
N ARG A 379 -4.53 -2.37 7.07
CA ARG A 379 -3.37 -1.82 6.35
C ARG A 379 -3.13 -0.33 6.65
N THR A 380 -4.18 0.47 6.77
CA THR A 380 -4.02 1.90 7.08
C THR A 380 -3.56 2.11 8.51
N LEU A 381 -4.18 1.42 9.48
CA LEU A 381 -3.77 1.44 10.88
C LEU A 381 -2.35 0.90 11.05
N TRP A 382 -2.06 -0.24 10.43
CA TRP A 382 -0.74 -0.87 10.33
C TRP A 382 0.31 0.11 9.77
N MET A 383 0.00 0.86 8.70
CA MET A 383 0.90 1.89 8.20
C MET A 383 1.09 3.05 9.18
N GLN A 384 0.02 3.48 9.88
CA GLN A 384 0.08 4.55 10.88
C GLN A 384 0.95 4.14 12.06
N GLU A 385 0.70 2.97 12.65
CA GLU A 385 1.46 2.47 13.79
C GLU A 385 2.92 2.15 13.45
N ARG A 386 3.19 1.66 12.23
CA ARG A 386 4.56 1.45 11.75
C ARG A 386 5.33 2.74 11.45
N ARG A 387 4.65 3.86 11.21
CA ARG A 387 5.33 5.16 11.10
C ARG A 387 5.83 5.63 12.45
N LYS A 388 5.11 5.31 13.53
CA LYS A 388 5.49 5.68 14.91
C LYS A 388 6.65 4.85 15.47
N ARG A 389 6.89 3.66 14.90
CA ARG A 389 7.77 2.62 15.48
C ARG A 389 8.86 2.16 14.51
N LEU A 390 10.02 1.77 15.03
CA LEU A 390 11.05 1.11 14.24
C LEU A 390 10.73 -0.39 14.12
N THR A 391 10.58 -0.88 12.88
CA THR A 391 10.10 -2.24 12.63
C THR A 391 11.21 -3.24 12.34
N ALA A 392 11.04 -4.50 12.75
CA ALA A 392 12.04 -5.57 12.62
C ALA A 392 12.70 -5.71 11.23
N SER A 393 11.93 -5.51 10.15
CA SER A 393 12.44 -5.53 8.77
C SER A 393 13.55 -4.51 8.47
N ASN A 394 13.73 -3.51 9.32
CA ASN A 394 14.77 -2.48 9.18
C ASN A 394 15.91 -2.63 10.19
N PHE A 395 15.84 -3.60 11.11
CA PHE A 395 16.82 -3.74 12.19
C PHE A 395 18.23 -4.02 11.65
N GLY A 396 18.37 -4.92 10.67
CA GLY A 396 19.66 -5.19 10.05
C GLY A 396 20.30 -3.96 9.41
N LYS A 397 19.49 -3.16 8.69
CA LYS A 397 19.95 -1.91 8.08
C LYS A 397 20.44 -0.91 9.12
N VAL A 398 19.75 -0.79 10.25
CA VAL A 398 20.10 0.13 11.35
C VAL A 398 21.33 -0.36 12.13
N CYS A 399 21.38 -1.65 12.48
CA CYS A 399 22.48 -2.23 13.24
C CYS A 399 23.80 -2.19 12.46
N LYS A 400 23.74 -2.37 11.13
CA LYS A 400 24.92 -2.32 10.25
C LYS A 400 25.24 -0.93 9.71
N MET A 401 24.49 0.10 10.11
CA MET A 401 24.72 1.47 9.65
C MET A 401 26.03 1.99 10.24
N ARG A 402 27.00 2.27 9.36
CA ARG A 402 28.29 2.87 9.74
C ARG A 402 28.07 4.28 10.28
N ASP A 403 28.93 4.70 11.20
CA ASP A 403 28.80 5.98 11.90
C ASP A 403 28.88 7.20 10.96
N ALA A 404 29.67 7.08 9.89
CA ALA A 404 29.79 8.07 8.83
C ALA A 404 28.58 8.11 7.86
N THR A 405 27.68 7.11 7.90
CA THR A 405 26.53 7.04 6.98
C THR A 405 25.37 7.87 7.51
N SER A 406 24.86 8.77 6.65
CA SER A 406 23.72 9.62 6.95
C SER A 406 22.47 8.82 7.31
N SER A 407 21.89 9.12 8.46
CA SER A 407 20.65 8.48 8.95
C SER A 407 19.41 9.02 8.21
N ALA A 408 19.49 10.23 7.66
CA ALA A 408 18.40 10.94 7.00
C ALA A 408 17.75 10.12 5.86
N SER A 409 18.54 9.40 5.06
CA SER A 409 18.02 8.56 3.97
C SER A 409 17.14 7.41 4.48
N THR A 410 17.51 6.84 5.63
CA THR A 410 16.76 5.74 6.26
C THR A 410 15.52 6.27 6.96
N VAL A 411 15.62 7.39 7.68
CA VAL A 411 14.45 8.10 8.25
C VAL A 411 13.44 8.45 7.16
N ARG A 412 13.89 9.01 6.03
CA ARG A 412 13.04 9.31 4.88
C ARG A 412 12.30 8.08 4.38
N SER A 413 13.03 6.98 4.22
CA SER A 413 12.50 5.70 3.76
C SER A 413 11.48 5.10 4.72
N LEU A 414 11.66 5.28 6.04
CA LEU A 414 10.77 4.76 7.08
C LEU A 414 9.46 5.55 7.18
N LEU A 415 9.54 6.88 7.21
CA LEU A 415 8.38 7.74 7.48
C LEU A 415 7.60 8.11 6.20
N TYR A 416 8.32 8.34 5.11
CA TYR A 416 7.77 8.92 3.88
C TYR A 416 7.91 7.99 2.67
N GLY A 417 8.74 6.95 2.77
CA GLY A 417 8.98 6.01 1.69
C GLY A 417 7.75 5.19 1.34
N HIS A 418 7.39 5.18 0.06
CA HIS A 418 6.54 4.15 -0.53
C HIS A 418 7.30 3.45 -1.65
N PHE A 419 7.51 2.14 -1.49
CA PHE A 419 8.15 1.28 -2.48
C PHE A 419 7.11 0.29 -3.01
N ASP A 420 6.90 0.29 -4.33
CA ASP A 420 6.06 -0.67 -5.04
C ASP A 420 6.89 -1.21 -6.20
N THR A 421 7.84 -2.11 -5.87
CA THR A 421 8.74 -2.73 -6.85
C THR A 421 8.13 -4.04 -7.36
N GLU A 422 8.58 -4.50 -8.53
CA GLU A 422 8.14 -5.81 -9.04
C GLU A 422 8.45 -6.95 -8.06
N ALA A 423 9.58 -6.87 -7.35
CA ALA A 423 9.95 -7.84 -6.34
C ALA A 423 9.00 -7.86 -5.14
N LEU A 424 8.61 -6.68 -4.61
CA LEU A 424 7.64 -6.59 -3.52
C LEU A 424 6.25 -7.08 -3.94
N ARG A 425 5.83 -6.78 -5.17
CA ARG A 425 4.57 -7.28 -5.72
C ARG A 425 4.60 -8.79 -5.88
N TYR A 426 5.67 -9.33 -6.46
CA TYR A 426 5.86 -10.78 -6.58
C TYR A 426 5.82 -11.46 -5.22
N GLY A 427 6.51 -10.94 -4.21
CA GLY A 427 6.45 -11.42 -2.83
C GLY A 427 5.01 -11.50 -2.31
N ARG A 428 4.29 -10.37 -2.32
CA ARG A 428 2.90 -10.30 -1.87
C ARG A 428 1.95 -11.27 -2.59
N ASP A 429 2.21 -11.53 -3.87
CA ASP A 429 1.36 -12.41 -4.67
C ASP A 429 1.66 -13.90 -4.45
N THR A 430 2.88 -14.23 -4.02
CA THR A 430 3.37 -15.62 -3.87
C THR A 430 3.46 -16.08 -2.42
N GLU A 431 3.53 -15.16 -1.46
CA GLU A 431 3.53 -15.45 -0.03
C GLU A 431 2.36 -16.35 0.41
N PRO A 432 1.08 -16.12 0.02
CA PRO A 432 0.00 -17.04 0.35
C PRO A 432 0.19 -18.45 -0.23
N ILE A 433 0.85 -18.57 -1.37
CA ILE A 433 1.16 -19.86 -2.03
C ILE A 433 2.24 -20.58 -1.23
N ALA A 434 3.29 -19.87 -0.82
CA ALA A 434 4.37 -20.39 0.01
C ALA A 434 3.87 -20.86 1.38
N ILE A 435 2.98 -20.09 2.03
CA ILE A 435 2.35 -20.49 3.30
C ILE A 435 1.49 -21.73 3.11
N ALA A 436 0.67 -21.81 2.06
CA ALA A 436 -0.13 -23.00 1.78
C ALA A 436 0.77 -24.24 1.62
N LYS A 437 1.86 -24.10 0.85
CA LYS A 437 2.83 -25.19 0.64
C LYS A 437 3.55 -25.60 1.93
N LEU A 438 3.91 -24.63 2.79
CA LEU A 438 4.50 -24.89 4.11
C LEU A 438 3.56 -25.72 5.00
N GLN A 439 2.28 -25.36 5.04
CA GLN A 439 1.27 -26.08 5.82
C GLN A 439 1.10 -27.52 5.31
N ASP A 440 1.10 -27.71 3.99
CA ASP A 440 0.96 -29.03 3.38
C ASP A 440 2.21 -29.91 3.64
N GLU A 441 3.43 -29.36 3.52
CA GLU A 441 4.68 -30.12 3.69
C GLU A 441 5.00 -30.47 5.15
N LEU A 442 4.70 -29.57 6.09
CA LEU A 442 5.02 -29.77 7.51
C LEU A 442 3.82 -30.21 8.35
N GLY A 443 2.60 -30.24 7.79
CA GLY A 443 1.38 -30.56 8.53
C GLY A 443 1.04 -29.54 9.62
N VAL A 444 1.47 -28.28 9.47
CA VAL A 444 1.26 -27.20 10.46
C VAL A 444 0.10 -26.30 10.05
N THR A 445 -0.52 -25.62 11.03
CA THR A 445 -1.50 -24.55 10.76
C THR A 445 -0.84 -23.20 11.00
N VAL A 446 -0.85 -22.33 9.98
CA VAL A 446 -0.28 -20.99 10.04
C VAL A 446 -1.41 -19.97 10.18
N SER A 447 -1.44 -19.30 11.32
CA SER A 447 -2.36 -18.19 11.59
C SER A 447 -1.78 -16.87 11.10
N PRO A 448 -2.60 -15.95 10.52
CA PRO A 448 -2.12 -14.64 10.11
C PRO A 448 -1.73 -13.78 11.32
N CYS A 449 -0.74 -12.91 11.15
CA CYS A 449 -0.27 -11.97 12.18
C CYS A 449 -0.37 -10.52 11.71
N GLY A 450 -0.73 -9.62 12.64
CA GLY A 450 -0.69 -8.18 12.49
C GLY A 450 0.59 -7.57 13.03
N LEU A 451 0.53 -6.29 13.39
CA LEU A 451 1.63 -5.59 14.02
C LEU A 451 1.69 -5.90 15.52
N VAL A 452 2.77 -6.55 15.96
CA VAL A 452 3.09 -6.78 17.37
C VAL A 452 4.01 -5.67 17.86
N VAL A 453 3.64 -5.03 18.96
CA VAL A 453 4.45 -3.99 19.62
C VAL A 453 5.24 -4.62 20.76
N ASP A 454 6.49 -4.19 20.92
CA ASP A 454 7.32 -4.65 22.03
C ASP A 454 6.84 -4.04 23.36
N GLN A 455 6.67 -4.89 24.38
CA GLN A 455 6.17 -4.48 25.69
C GLN A 455 7.19 -3.69 26.51
N GLU A 456 8.48 -3.88 26.27
CA GLU A 456 9.56 -3.21 26.98
C GLU A 456 9.97 -1.93 26.24
N PHE A 457 10.04 -2.00 24.91
CA PHE A 457 10.41 -0.90 24.04
C PHE A 457 9.26 -0.57 23.08
N ALA A 458 8.24 0.13 23.56
CA ALA A 458 7.01 0.41 22.81
C ALA A 458 7.20 1.11 21.45
N TYR A 459 8.38 1.68 21.20
CA TYR A 459 8.78 2.22 19.89
C TYR A 459 9.33 1.18 18.90
N LEU A 460 9.42 -0.10 19.29
CA LEU A 460 9.79 -1.22 18.43
C LEU A 460 8.56 -2.07 18.10
N ALA A 461 8.53 -2.61 16.88
CA ALA A 461 7.44 -3.48 16.44
C ALA A 461 7.87 -4.52 15.40
N ALA A 462 7.09 -5.58 15.27
CA ALA A 462 7.29 -6.64 14.29
C ALA A 462 5.97 -7.01 13.60
N THR A 463 6.07 -7.52 12.37
CA THR A 463 4.95 -8.16 11.67
C THR A 463 5.51 -9.43 11.06
N PRO A 464 5.39 -10.58 11.73
CA PRO A 464 5.64 -11.89 11.12
C PRO A 464 4.66 -12.16 9.96
N ASP A 465 5.05 -13.01 9.02
CA ASP A 465 4.16 -13.44 7.92
C ASP A 465 3.12 -14.47 8.38
N GLY A 466 3.37 -15.13 9.51
CA GLY A 466 2.41 -15.98 10.19
C GLY A 466 2.89 -16.49 11.54
N LEU A 467 2.00 -17.16 12.27
CA LEU A 467 2.25 -17.77 13.57
C LEU A 467 1.86 -19.25 13.54
N VAL A 468 2.70 -20.11 14.11
CA VAL A 468 2.42 -21.54 14.31
C VAL A 468 2.42 -21.80 15.81
N GLY A 469 1.28 -22.26 16.34
CA GLY A 469 1.06 -22.43 17.77
C GLY A 469 1.41 -21.16 18.57
N ASP A 470 1.94 -21.35 19.77
CA ASP A 470 2.28 -20.24 20.68
C ASP A 470 3.74 -19.81 20.61
N ASP A 471 4.61 -20.62 20.00
CA ASP A 471 6.06 -20.48 20.15
C ASP A 471 6.83 -20.28 18.83
N THR A 472 6.14 -20.32 17.69
CA THR A 472 6.81 -20.23 16.38
C THR A 472 6.25 -19.11 15.52
N VAL A 473 7.14 -18.29 14.96
CA VAL A 473 6.81 -17.32 13.88
C VAL A 473 7.18 -17.90 12.52
N VAL A 474 6.56 -17.39 11.46
CA VAL A 474 6.87 -17.72 10.07
C VAL A 474 7.32 -16.45 9.35
N GLU A 475 8.42 -16.55 8.62
CA GLU A 475 8.93 -15.47 7.77
C GLU A 475 9.21 -16.04 6.36
N VAL A 476 8.51 -15.53 5.36
CA VAL A 476 8.52 -16.02 3.99
C VAL A 476 9.24 -15.04 3.07
N LYS A 477 10.20 -15.53 2.29
CA LYS A 477 10.89 -14.77 1.25
C LYS A 477 10.67 -15.40 -0.12
N CYS A 478 10.11 -14.62 -1.03
CA CYS A 478 9.91 -15.02 -2.44
C CYS A 478 10.82 -14.18 -3.37
N PRO A 479 12.07 -14.61 -3.64
CA PRO A 479 13.01 -13.86 -4.47
C PRO A 479 12.61 -13.81 -5.94
N TYR A 480 12.18 -12.63 -6.42
CA TYR A 480 11.77 -12.42 -7.82
C TYR A 480 12.83 -12.78 -8.87
N SER A 481 14.11 -12.57 -8.55
CA SER A 481 15.26 -12.92 -9.39
C SER A 481 15.46 -14.42 -9.57
N ALA A 482 14.99 -15.23 -8.61
CA ALA A 482 15.13 -16.68 -8.61
C ALA A 482 13.83 -17.39 -8.99
N ARG A 483 12.76 -16.66 -9.34
CA ARG A 483 11.43 -17.23 -9.65
C ARG A 483 11.41 -18.50 -10.54
N PRO A 484 12.28 -18.71 -11.55
CA PRO A 484 12.23 -19.92 -12.37
C PRO A 484 13.15 -21.05 -11.84
N LEU A 485 13.85 -20.84 -10.73
CA LEU A 485 14.85 -21.72 -10.15
C LEU A 485 14.37 -22.25 -8.80
N THR A 486 14.76 -23.48 -8.44
CA THR A 486 14.56 -23.98 -7.07
C THR A 486 15.38 -23.16 -6.07
N PRO A 487 15.10 -23.22 -4.75
CA PRO A 487 15.92 -22.52 -3.75
C PRO A 487 17.42 -22.87 -3.85
N VAL A 488 17.76 -24.15 -4.03
CA VAL A 488 19.16 -24.62 -4.17
C VAL A 488 19.82 -24.01 -5.41
N GLU A 489 19.16 -24.11 -6.56
CA GLU A 489 19.64 -23.55 -7.82
C GLU A 489 19.77 -22.03 -7.75
N GLY A 490 18.81 -21.36 -7.10
CA GLY A 490 18.79 -19.92 -6.91
C GLY A 490 20.00 -19.42 -6.10
N VAL A 491 20.42 -20.15 -5.08
CA VAL A 491 21.63 -19.82 -4.30
C VAL A 491 22.89 -20.09 -5.12
N ARG A 492 23.00 -21.26 -5.78
CA ARG A 492 24.15 -21.59 -6.66
C ARG A 492 24.33 -20.57 -7.79
N ALA A 493 23.24 -20.13 -8.41
CA ALA A 493 23.21 -19.12 -9.46
C ALA A 493 23.36 -17.68 -8.93
N LYS A 494 23.58 -17.48 -7.63
CA LYS A 494 23.68 -16.18 -6.95
C LYS A 494 22.47 -15.27 -7.18
N LYS A 495 21.29 -15.85 -7.47
CA LYS A 495 20.01 -15.13 -7.56
C LYS A 495 19.36 -14.97 -6.19
N ILE A 496 19.69 -15.86 -5.25
CA ILE A 496 19.36 -15.79 -3.82
C ILE A 496 20.66 -15.51 -3.06
N THR A 497 20.89 -14.24 -2.74
CA THR A 497 22.17 -13.78 -2.16
C THR A 497 22.18 -13.82 -0.63
N PHE A 498 21.02 -13.97 0.01
CA PHE A 498 20.86 -13.95 1.46
C PHE A 498 21.09 -15.32 2.12
N CYS A 499 21.07 -16.40 1.35
CA CYS A 499 21.44 -17.74 1.83
C CYS A 499 22.85 -18.15 1.37
N THR A 500 23.40 -19.14 2.05
CA THR A 500 24.63 -19.87 1.75
C THR A 500 24.35 -21.36 1.61
N ILE A 501 25.22 -22.06 0.90
CA ILE A 501 25.23 -23.53 0.86
C ILE A 501 26.55 -23.98 1.48
N ASP A 502 26.49 -24.88 2.45
CA ASP A 502 27.69 -25.49 3.04
C ASP A 502 28.30 -26.58 2.13
N ASN A 503 29.44 -27.13 2.52
CA ASN A 503 30.11 -28.19 1.75
C ASN A 503 29.27 -29.49 1.67
N SER A 504 28.30 -29.66 2.57
CA SER A 504 27.37 -30.80 2.60
C SER A 504 26.12 -30.58 1.75
N GLY A 505 25.98 -29.39 1.13
CA GLY A 505 24.84 -29.06 0.28
C GLY A 505 23.65 -28.46 1.02
N ASN A 506 23.75 -28.20 2.33
CA ASN A 506 22.66 -27.62 3.11
C ASN A 506 22.59 -26.10 2.92
N ILE A 507 21.39 -25.62 2.61
CA ILE A 507 21.12 -24.18 2.53
C ILE A 507 20.91 -23.64 3.95
N SER A 508 21.41 -22.43 4.23
CA SER A 508 21.12 -21.68 5.45
C SER A 508 21.13 -20.17 5.20
N LEU A 509 20.34 -19.42 5.97
CA LEU A 509 20.36 -17.96 5.99
C LEU A 509 21.68 -17.47 6.60
N LYS A 510 22.33 -16.52 5.93
CA LYS A 510 23.54 -15.89 6.46
C LYS A 510 23.25 -15.09 7.73
N GLU A 511 23.98 -15.35 8.81
CA GLU A 511 23.81 -14.66 10.09
C GLU A 511 24.07 -13.14 10.00
N ASN A 512 24.95 -12.70 9.10
CA ASN A 512 25.25 -11.29 8.87
C ASN A 512 24.25 -10.56 7.95
N HIS A 513 23.26 -11.27 7.41
CA HIS A 513 22.28 -10.70 6.48
C HIS A 513 21.13 -10.01 7.22
N ASP A 514 20.54 -8.98 6.62
CA ASP A 514 19.48 -8.17 7.25
C ASP A 514 18.27 -8.98 7.72
N TYR A 515 17.96 -10.06 7.02
CA TYR A 515 16.88 -10.97 7.39
C TYR A 515 17.14 -11.74 8.68
N HIS A 516 18.40 -12.01 9.04
CA HIS A 516 18.70 -12.66 10.32
C HIS A 516 18.40 -11.71 11.49
N TYR A 517 18.79 -10.44 11.37
CA TYR A 517 18.43 -9.38 12.32
C TYR A 517 16.90 -9.17 12.39
N GLN A 518 16.21 -9.24 11.25
CA GLN A 518 14.76 -9.18 11.22
C GLN A 518 14.13 -10.33 12.01
N VAL A 519 14.58 -11.57 11.77
CA VAL A 519 14.07 -12.76 12.46
C VAL A 519 14.33 -12.68 13.96
N GLN A 520 15.55 -12.35 14.39
CA GLN A 520 15.87 -12.20 15.82
C GLN A 520 15.04 -11.09 16.48
N GLY A 521 14.79 -9.98 15.77
CA GLY A 521 13.88 -8.94 16.23
C GLY A 521 12.43 -9.41 16.36
N GLN A 522 11.92 -10.18 15.39
CA GLN A 522 10.57 -10.76 15.47
C GLN A 522 10.45 -11.72 16.66
N LEU A 523 11.43 -12.60 16.89
CA LEU A 523 11.44 -13.54 18.01
C LEU A 523 11.44 -12.83 19.38
N HIS A 524 12.24 -11.76 19.51
CA HIS A 524 12.25 -10.97 20.73
C HIS A 524 10.88 -10.32 20.99
N ILE A 525 10.39 -9.55 20.01
CA ILE A 525 9.17 -8.72 20.13
C ILE A 525 7.93 -9.58 20.35
N THR A 526 7.82 -10.71 19.64
CA THR A 526 6.69 -11.63 19.80
C THR A 526 6.82 -12.59 20.98
N ARG A 527 7.94 -12.55 21.70
CA ARG A 527 8.26 -13.44 22.84
C ARG A 527 8.19 -14.94 22.48
N ARG A 528 8.59 -15.28 21.26
CA ARG A 528 8.60 -16.65 20.70
C ARG A 528 10.02 -17.21 20.59
N GLN A 529 10.17 -18.54 20.64
CA GLN A 529 11.48 -19.20 20.60
C GLN A 529 11.94 -19.54 19.19
N PHE A 530 11.04 -19.79 18.24
CA PHE A 530 11.42 -20.32 16.93
C PHE A 530 10.85 -19.52 15.76
N CYS A 531 11.61 -19.47 14.67
CA CYS A 531 11.17 -18.95 13.38
C CYS A 531 11.31 -20.04 12.31
N LEU A 532 10.25 -20.30 11.56
CA LEU A 532 10.32 -21.02 10.28
C LEU A 532 10.62 -19.99 9.19
N PHE A 533 11.90 -19.91 8.81
CA PHE A 533 12.35 -19.08 7.70
C PHE A 533 12.17 -19.85 6.39
N VAL A 534 11.23 -19.38 5.56
CA VAL A 534 10.79 -20.05 4.34
C VAL A 534 11.28 -19.28 3.13
N VAL A 535 11.89 -19.97 2.17
CA VAL A 535 12.26 -19.42 0.86
C VAL A 535 11.45 -20.11 -0.22
N TYR A 536 10.57 -19.38 -0.90
CA TYR A 536 9.75 -19.91 -1.98
C TYR A 536 10.28 -19.48 -3.35
N SER A 537 10.64 -20.45 -4.19
CA SER A 537 11.23 -20.23 -5.50
C SER A 537 11.06 -21.45 -6.40
N GLY A 538 10.80 -21.27 -7.69
CA GLY A 538 10.69 -22.40 -8.63
C GLY A 538 9.57 -23.38 -8.30
N GLU A 539 8.49 -22.89 -7.65
CA GLU A 539 7.40 -23.69 -7.10
C GLU A 539 7.78 -24.61 -5.93
N GLU A 540 9.01 -24.54 -5.42
CA GLU A 540 9.49 -25.27 -4.24
C GLU A 540 9.68 -24.35 -3.03
N ILE A 541 9.73 -24.95 -1.84
CA ILE A 541 10.11 -24.24 -0.61
C ILE A 541 11.40 -24.84 -0.02
N PHE A 542 12.19 -23.97 0.58
CA PHE A 542 13.22 -24.32 1.54
C PHE A 542 12.81 -23.77 2.90
N VAL A 543 12.94 -24.57 3.96
CA VAL A 543 12.58 -24.16 5.33
C VAL A 543 13.78 -24.34 6.25
N GLN A 544 14.14 -23.27 6.95
CA GLN A 544 15.11 -23.30 8.03
C GLN A 544 14.42 -22.95 9.35
N LYS A 545 14.58 -23.78 10.37
CA LYS A 545 14.21 -23.43 11.74
C LYS A 545 15.35 -22.61 12.37
N ILE A 546 15.03 -21.39 12.80
CA ILE A 546 15.97 -20.46 13.46
C ILE A 546 15.52 -20.27 14.91
N GLU A 547 16.45 -20.38 15.85
CA GLU A 547 16.18 -20.22 17.28
C GLU A 547 16.43 -18.78 17.74
N ARG A 548 15.70 -18.37 18.77
CA ARG A 548 15.88 -17.09 19.46
C ARG A 548 17.27 -17.04 20.10
N ASN A 549 17.97 -15.94 19.86
CA ASN A 549 19.29 -15.68 20.40
C ASN A 549 19.31 -14.35 21.15
N ASP A 550 19.06 -14.40 22.47
CA ASP A 550 19.04 -13.21 23.32
C ASP A 550 20.42 -12.53 23.43
N GLY A 551 21.51 -13.28 23.28
CA GLY A 551 22.86 -12.72 23.22
C GLY A 551 23.08 -11.87 21.95
N PHE A 552 22.50 -12.29 20.82
CA PHE A 552 22.50 -11.52 19.58
C PHE A 552 21.59 -10.28 19.70
N TRP A 553 20.39 -10.45 20.26
CA TRP A 553 19.47 -9.34 20.54
C TRP A 553 20.10 -8.24 21.41
N SER A 554 20.82 -8.63 22.47
CA SER A 554 21.48 -7.69 23.38
C SER A 554 22.50 -6.79 22.65
N LYS A 555 23.10 -7.26 21.56
CA LYS A 555 24.00 -6.46 20.70
C LYS A 555 23.23 -5.54 19.75
N MET A 556 22.01 -5.91 19.37
CA MET A 556 21.16 -5.12 18.48
C MET A 556 20.50 -3.94 19.19
N ILE A 557 19.92 -4.16 20.38
CA ILE A 557 19.02 -3.21 21.02
C ILE A 557 19.65 -1.82 21.20
N GLY A 558 20.91 -1.73 21.63
CA GLY A 558 21.60 -0.45 21.80
C GLY A 558 21.67 0.37 20.50
N HIS A 559 21.91 -0.29 19.36
CA HIS A 559 21.92 0.37 18.05
C HIS A 559 20.52 0.86 17.65
N LEU A 560 19.48 0.08 17.95
CA LEU A 560 18.09 0.42 17.66
C LEU A 560 17.61 1.60 18.52
N GLN A 561 17.95 1.61 19.82
CA GLN A 561 17.64 2.68 20.76
C GLN A 561 18.27 4.02 20.36
N LEU A 562 19.56 3.98 20.03
CA LEU A 562 20.32 5.14 19.59
C LEU A 562 19.68 5.73 18.33
N PHE A 563 19.43 4.90 17.32
CA PHE A 563 18.81 5.33 16.07
C PHE A 563 17.39 5.87 16.28
N TYR A 564 16.57 5.22 17.10
CA TYR A 564 15.23 5.70 17.37
C TYR A 564 15.27 7.08 18.03
N SER A 565 16.01 7.24 19.12
CA SER A 565 16.02 8.48 19.92
C SER A 565 16.68 9.64 19.20
N HIS A 566 17.74 9.39 18.42
CA HIS A 566 18.52 10.47 17.78
C HIS A 566 18.17 10.68 16.31
N SER A 567 17.61 9.71 15.60
CA SER A 567 17.34 9.87 14.16
C SER A 567 15.85 9.88 13.86
N LEU A 568 15.09 8.93 14.40
CA LEU A 568 13.68 8.76 14.03
C LEU A 568 12.74 9.67 14.83
N LEU A 569 12.89 9.70 16.15
CA LEU A 569 12.05 10.46 17.07
C LEU A 569 12.05 11.98 16.81
N PRO A 570 13.19 12.63 16.51
CA PRO A 570 13.19 14.05 16.16
C PRO A 570 12.27 14.39 14.99
N GLU A 571 12.20 13.52 13.98
CA GLU A 571 11.33 13.73 12.82
C GLU A 571 9.86 13.38 13.10
N LEU A 572 9.59 12.54 14.11
CA LEU A 572 8.24 12.22 14.56
C LEU A 572 7.62 13.34 15.40
N VAL A 573 8.42 13.99 16.24
CA VAL A 573 8.01 15.07 17.14
C VAL A 573 7.98 16.41 16.42
N ASP A 574 9.04 16.72 15.65
CA ASP A 574 9.17 17.99 14.92
C ASP A 574 9.50 17.75 13.43
N PRO A 575 8.51 17.36 12.60
CA PRO A 575 8.74 16.93 11.23
C PRO A 575 9.27 18.08 10.35
N ARG A 576 10.47 17.94 9.82
CA ARG A 576 11.08 18.89 8.87
C ARG A 576 10.57 18.68 7.45
N GLN A 577 10.31 17.44 7.04
CA GLN A 577 9.95 17.14 5.66
C GLN A 577 8.59 17.72 5.25
N SER A 578 7.62 17.83 6.17
CA SER A 578 6.32 18.49 5.89
C SER A 578 6.44 20.00 5.71
N ARG A 579 7.46 20.62 6.30
CA ARG A 579 7.83 22.04 6.09
C ARG A 579 8.66 22.22 4.81
N GLY A 580 9.22 21.12 4.30
CA GLY A 580 10.12 21.06 3.15
C GLY A 580 11.60 21.13 3.54
N LEU A 581 11.94 21.34 4.81
CA LEU A 581 13.31 21.41 5.28
C LEU A 581 14.07 20.07 5.10
N GLN A 582 15.40 20.15 5.06
CA GLN A 582 16.25 18.95 5.03
C GLN A 582 16.13 18.19 6.36
N LEU A 583 16.01 16.85 6.26
CA LEU A 583 15.97 15.97 7.43
C LEU A 583 17.24 16.10 8.27
N ARG A 584 17.09 15.96 9.59
CA ARG A 584 18.22 15.95 10.54
C ARG A 584 19.17 14.80 10.22
N ASP A 585 20.46 15.09 10.28
CA ASP A 585 21.50 14.09 10.08
C ASP A 585 22.41 13.99 11.30
N ASN A 586 22.12 13.03 12.16
CA ASN A 586 22.95 12.73 13.32
C ASN A 586 23.96 11.66 12.91
N LYS A 587 25.20 12.08 12.68
CA LYS A 587 26.34 11.17 12.59
C LYS A 587 26.55 10.58 13.98
N LYS A 588 26.65 9.26 14.10
CA LYS A 588 26.93 8.61 15.39
C LYS A 588 28.34 9.03 15.80
N SER A 589 28.50 9.71 16.94
CA SER A 589 29.84 9.97 17.50
C SER A 589 30.28 8.78 18.36
N ASP A 590 31.55 8.38 18.26
CA ASP A 590 32.14 7.19 18.89
C ASP A 590 31.96 7.12 20.43
N HIS A 591 31.65 8.23 21.11
CA HIS A 591 31.50 8.28 22.57
C HIS A 591 30.13 7.82 23.13
N GLN A 592 29.10 7.61 22.31
CA GLN A 592 27.74 7.36 22.82
C GLN A 592 27.31 5.88 22.87
N VAL A 593 27.96 4.99 22.12
CA VAL A 593 27.57 3.56 22.05
C VAL A 593 28.06 2.76 23.26
N ALA A 594 29.17 3.16 23.89
CA ALA A 594 29.76 2.46 25.03
C ALA A 594 28.94 2.62 26.33
N SER A 595 28.37 3.80 26.57
CA SER A 595 27.68 4.13 27.83
C SER A 595 26.31 3.43 28.01
N LEU A 596 25.60 3.15 26.92
CA LEU A 596 24.25 2.54 26.97
C LEU A 596 24.28 1.01 27.07
N CYS A 597 25.33 0.36 26.57
CA CYS A 597 25.51 -1.10 26.68
C CYS A 597 25.67 -1.57 28.12
N ASP A 598 26.15 -0.72 29.02
CA ASP A 598 26.33 -1.03 30.44
C ASP A 598 25.04 -0.80 31.27
N ALA A 599 24.18 0.13 30.84
CA ALA A 599 22.86 0.37 31.46
C ALA A 599 21.86 -0.77 31.15
N ALA A 600 21.91 -1.35 29.94
CA ALA A 600 21.03 -2.47 29.55
C ALA A 600 21.38 -3.80 30.25
N LYS A 601 22.60 -3.94 30.80
CA LYS A 601 23.00 -5.10 31.62
C LYS A 601 22.55 -4.99 33.08
N THR A 602 22.24 -3.78 33.56
CA THR A 602 21.87 -3.56 34.96
C THR A 602 20.39 -3.82 35.22
N THR A 603 19.52 -3.65 34.22
CA THR A 603 18.07 -3.89 34.34
C THR A 603 17.67 -5.37 34.23
N SER A 604 18.51 -6.24 33.65
CA SER A 604 18.21 -7.69 33.55
C SER A 604 18.59 -8.51 34.79
N ASN A 605 19.37 -7.96 35.71
CA ASN A 605 19.88 -8.68 36.90
C ASN A 605 19.11 -8.43 38.21
N GLN A 606 18.01 -7.66 38.19
CA GLN A 606 17.17 -7.44 39.39
C GLN A 606 15.97 -8.41 39.51
N GLY A 607 15.87 -9.42 38.65
CA GLY A 607 14.74 -10.37 38.64
C GLY A 607 14.96 -11.71 39.36
N ASP A 608 16.17 -12.02 39.86
CA ASP A 608 16.49 -13.39 40.33
C ASP A 608 17.18 -13.47 41.70
N SER A 609 16.65 -12.74 42.69
CA SER A 609 17.09 -12.82 44.09
C SER A 609 15.94 -13.05 45.07
N SER A 610 14.94 -13.84 44.67
CA SER A 610 13.86 -14.28 45.56
C SER A 610 13.41 -15.71 45.29
N ARG A 611 14.35 -16.68 45.28
CA ARG A 611 14.04 -18.10 45.49
C ARG A 611 15.29 -18.93 45.76
N LYS A 612 15.61 -19.12 47.06
CA LYS A 612 16.14 -20.35 47.69
C LYS A 612 17.00 -20.01 48.91
N ARG A 613 16.47 -20.24 50.10
CA ARG A 613 17.18 -20.94 51.20
C ARG A 613 16.22 -21.24 52.34
N ARG A 614 15.80 -22.50 52.42
CA ARG A 614 15.19 -23.14 53.60
C ARG A 614 15.94 -24.46 53.81
N LYS A 615 16.25 -24.77 55.08
CA LYS A 615 16.98 -25.94 55.62
C LYS A 615 18.52 -25.82 55.49
N THR A 616 19.36 -26.02 56.51
CA THR A 616 19.23 -26.62 57.86
C THR A 616 20.39 -26.10 58.72
N GLY A 617 20.14 -25.75 59.99
CA GLY A 617 21.20 -25.47 60.98
C GLY A 617 20.73 -25.91 62.36
N LYS A 618 21.39 -26.93 62.90
CA LYS A 618 21.20 -27.53 64.24
C LYS A 618 21.57 -26.54 65.35
N ASP A 619 20.72 -26.51 66.36
CA ASP A 619 20.97 -26.44 67.81
C ASP A 619 22.28 -25.81 68.32
N ASN A 620 22.15 -24.72 69.08
CA ASN A 620 22.23 -24.76 70.55
C ASN A 620 21.94 -23.38 71.17
N SER A 621 20.94 -23.34 72.05
CA SER A 621 20.73 -22.36 73.13
C SER A 621 21.92 -22.36 74.13
N PRO A 622 22.06 -21.44 75.12
CA PRO A 622 21.08 -20.56 75.78
C PRO A 622 21.57 -19.07 75.81
N ALA A 623 20.88 -18.04 76.30
CA ALA A 623 20.18 -17.77 77.55
C ALA A 623 19.58 -16.34 77.38
N ALA A 624 18.30 -16.12 77.63
CA ALA A 624 17.74 -15.58 78.88
C ALA A 624 17.74 -14.04 78.98
N VAL A 625 16.60 -13.57 79.49
CA VAL A 625 16.34 -12.32 80.24
C VAL A 625 15.69 -11.17 79.47
N LEU A 626 14.37 -11.07 79.78
CA LEU A 626 13.41 -9.96 79.75
C LEU A 626 12.77 -9.56 78.41
#